data_AF-S8D0L9-F1
#
_entry.id   AF-S8D0L9-F1
#
_cell.length_a   1.000
_cell.length_b   1.000
_cell.length_c   1.000
_cell.angle_alpha   90.00
_cell.angle_beta   90.00
_cell.angle_gamma   90.00
#
_symmetry.space_group_name_H-M   'P 1'
#
loop_
_entity.id
_entity.type
_entity.pdbx_description
1 polymer ?
#
loop_
_entity_poly.entity_id
_entity_poly.type
_entity_poly.pdbx_seq_one_letter_code
_entity_poly.pdbx_strand_id
1 'polypeptide(L)'
;LKTKKSVRWSQELVMESEIPRDSGNHSPDPANRASSFNFRETMDTVKDVLGRWGKKVGEATRKAENLAGNTWQHLKTSPSLADAALGRIAQGTKVLAEGGYEKIFRQTFETVPEETLINSFACYLSTSAGPVMGVLYISTLKLAFCSDNPLSYQADDKTEWSHYKVVIALHQLKAVNPSTSSSNSGEKYIQVISVDNHEFWYMGFLNYNGATECLQ
;
A
#
# COMPACT_ATOMS: atom_id res chain seq x y z
N LEU A 1 -7.14 -36.67 -13.39
CA LEU A 1 -6.40 -35.96 -14.45
C LEU A 1 -6.05 -34.56 -13.94
N LYS A 2 -4.79 -34.32 -13.55
CA LYS A 2 -4.34 -33.02 -13.01
C LYS A 2 -3.93 -32.11 -14.18
N THR A 3 -4.66 -31.02 -14.39
CA THR A 3 -4.32 -29.97 -15.38
C THR A 3 -3.16 -29.13 -14.86
N LYS A 4 -2.02 -29.20 -15.55
CA LYS A 4 -0.88 -28.28 -15.33
C LYS A 4 -1.28 -26.90 -15.84
N LYS A 5 -1.32 -25.90 -14.96
CA LYS A 5 -1.46 -24.50 -15.36
C LYS A 5 -0.09 -23.99 -15.84
N SER A 6 -0.04 -23.56 -17.10
CA SER A 6 1.11 -22.95 -17.74
C SER A 6 0.98 -21.43 -17.65
N VAL A 7 2.03 -20.75 -17.18
CA VAL A 7 2.11 -19.29 -17.15
C VAL A 7 2.89 -18.86 -18.38
N ARG A 8 2.22 -18.17 -19.30
CA ARG A 8 2.81 -17.63 -20.53
C ARG A 8 3.02 -16.13 -20.35
N TRP A 9 4.27 -15.69 -20.33
CA TRP A 9 4.64 -14.28 -20.34
C TRP A 9 4.39 -13.71 -21.74
N SER A 10 3.72 -12.55 -21.83
CA SER A 10 3.53 -11.83 -23.09
C SER A 10 4.85 -11.18 -23.54
N GLN A 11 5.26 -11.44 -24.78
CA GLN A 11 6.50 -10.94 -25.39
C GLN A 11 6.44 -9.45 -25.84
N GLU A 12 5.43 -8.69 -25.43
CA GLU A 12 5.20 -7.32 -25.91
C GLU A 12 6.05 -6.25 -25.18
N LEU A 13 7.01 -6.67 -24.34
CA LEU A 13 7.98 -5.78 -23.69
C LEU A 13 9.39 -5.84 -24.28
N VAL A 14 9.56 -6.46 -25.44
CA VAL A 14 10.82 -6.41 -26.21
C VAL A 14 10.49 -6.15 -27.68
N MET A 15 10.10 -4.92 -27.99
CA MET A 15 10.20 -4.41 -29.34
C MET A 15 11.00 -3.12 -29.29
N GLU A 16 12.31 -3.30 -29.41
CA GLU A 16 13.24 -2.28 -29.87
C GLU A 16 12.74 -1.82 -31.25
N SER A 17 12.43 -0.54 -31.39
CA SER A 17 11.91 0.01 -32.64
C SER A 17 13.02 0.01 -33.69
N GLU A 18 12.91 -0.88 -34.68
CA GLU A 18 13.70 -0.82 -35.91
C GLU A 18 13.32 0.44 -36.70
N ILE A 19 14.32 1.24 -37.06
CA ILE A 19 14.17 2.41 -37.93
C ILE A 19 14.17 1.93 -39.40
N PRO A 20 13.21 2.33 -40.25
CA PRO A 20 13.24 1.98 -41.66
C PRO A 20 14.41 2.63 -42.39
N ARG A 21 15.20 1.82 -43.11
CA ARG A 21 16.15 2.30 -44.12
C ARG A 21 15.38 2.54 -45.41
N ASP A 22 15.17 3.81 -45.77
CA ASP A 22 14.73 4.15 -47.11
C ASP A 22 15.94 4.41 -48.01
N SER A 23 15.93 3.81 -49.20
CA SER A 23 16.99 3.86 -50.20
C SER A 23 16.53 4.77 -51.33
N GLY A 24 17.16 5.94 -51.45
CA GLY A 24 16.92 6.87 -52.56
C GLY A 24 18.17 7.68 -52.89
N ASN A 25 18.85 7.29 -53.97
CA ASN A 25 19.95 8.05 -54.58
C ASN A 25 19.38 9.24 -55.36
N HIS A 26 19.88 10.48 -55.15
CA HIS A 26 20.05 11.52 -56.18
C HIS A 26 21.15 12.52 -55.75
N SER A 27 21.99 12.93 -56.72
CA SER A 27 23.27 13.68 -56.57
C SER A 27 23.20 15.06 -55.88
N PRO A 28 24.30 15.57 -55.30
CA PRO A 28 24.36 16.89 -54.68
C PRO A 28 24.88 17.98 -55.64
N ASP A 29 24.33 19.20 -55.52
CA ASP A 29 25.00 20.45 -55.90
C ASP A 29 24.82 21.44 -54.73
N PRO A 30 25.82 22.29 -54.38
CA PRO A 30 25.97 22.80 -53.03
C PRO A 30 25.23 24.13 -52.86
N ALA A 31 24.02 24.07 -52.31
CA ALA A 31 23.37 25.25 -51.74
C ALA A 31 23.56 25.24 -50.21
N ASN A 32 24.46 26.11 -49.79
CA ASN A 32 24.75 26.52 -48.42
C ASN A 32 23.46 26.82 -47.63
N ARG A 33 22.98 25.87 -46.84
CA ARG A 33 22.07 26.11 -45.71
C ARG A 33 22.49 25.17 -44.60
N ALA A 34 23.35 25.66 -43.73
CA ALA A 34 23.55 25.04 -42.43
C ALA A 34 22.20 25.08 -41.71
N SER A 35 21.42 23.99 -41.77
CA SER A 35 20.47 23.68 -40.73
C SER A 35 21.31 23.47 -39.48
N SER A 36 21.46 24.52 -38.69
CA SER A 36 21.88 24.37 -37.31
C SER A 36 20.80 23.53 -36.63
N PHE A 37 20.91 22.21 -36.75
CA PHE A 37 20.21 21.29 -35.88
C PHE A 37 20.47 21.81 -34.46
N ASN A 38 19.40 22.17 -33.74
CA ASN A 38 19.45 22.79 -32.41
C ASN A 38 19.96 21.77 -31.38
N PHE A 39 21.21 21.34 -31.52
CA PHE A 39 21.88 20.32 -30.72
C PHE A 39 21.85 20.67 -29.23
N ARG A 40 21.87 21.97 -28.90
CA ARG A 40 21.70 22.47 -27.53
C ARG A 40 20.32 22.17 -26.96
N GLU A 41 19.25 22.40 -27.72
CA GLU A 41 17.86 22.13 -27.30
C GLU A 41 17.61 20.63 -27.11
N THR A 42 18.15 19.80 -28.01
CA THR A 42 18.12 18.33 -27.88
C THR A 42 18.88 17.88 -26.62
N MET A 43 20.06 18.45 -26.36
CA MET A 43 20.85 18.12 -25.17
C MET A 43 20.16 18.55 -23.87
N ASP A 44 19.52 19.72 -23.86
CA ASP A 44 18.80 20.22 -22.68
C ASP A 44 17.57 19.35 -22.39
N THR A 45 16.86 18.90 -23.43
CA THR A 45 15.77 17.93 -23.31
C THR A 45 16.25 16.59 -22.74
N VAL A 46 17.36 16.05 -23.26
CA VAL A 46 17.94 14.79 -22.74
C VAL A 46 18.38 14.94 -21.28
N LYS A 47 18.97 16.08 -20.91
CA LYS A 47 19.35 16.38 -19.51
C LYS A 47 18.13 16.45 -18.60
N ASP A 48 17.04 17.09 -19.02
CA ASP A 48 15.80 17.14 -18.25
C ASP A 48 15.22 15.73 -18.04
N VAL A 49 15.15 14.92 -19.09
CA VAL A 49 14.65 13.54 -19.02
C VAL A 49 15.49 12.68 -18.08
N LEU A 50 16.83 12.75 -18.18
CA LEU A 50 17.74 12.05 -17.27
C LEU A 50 17.59 12.53 -15.83
N GLY A 51 17.44 13.84 -15.61
CA GLY A 51 17.21 14.42 -14.30
C GLY A 51 15.88 13.97 -13.67
N ARG A 52 14.80 13.96 -14.44
CA ARG A 52 13.48 13.46 -14.02
C ARG A 52 13.55 11.96 -13.71
N TRP A 53 14.24 11.18 -14.53
CA TRP A 53 14.44 9.75 -14.28
C TRP A 53 15.23 9.50 -12.99
N GLY A 54 16.34 10.19 -12.79
CA GLY A 54 17.14 10.11 -11.56
C GLY A 54 16.34 10.43 -10.30
N LYS A 55 15.50 11.47 -10.33
CA LYS A 55 14.58 11.81 -9.23
C LYS A 55 13.59 10.67 -8.95
N LYS A 56 12.93 10.14 -9.98
CA LYS A 56 11.97 9.03 -9.84
C LYS A 56 12.62 7.76 -9.27
N VAL A 57 13.83 7.42 -9.71
CA VAL A 57 14.58 6.27 -9.18
C VAL A 57 14.91 6.49 -7.71
N GLY A 58 15.42 7.66 -7.34
CA GLY A 58 15.69 8.00 -5.94
C GLY A 58 14.45 7.93 -5.04
N GLU A 59 13.30 8.42 -5.51
CA GLU A 59 12.02 8.33 -4.80
C GLU A 59 11.56 6.89 -4.61
N ALA A 60 11.68 6.05 -5.64
CA ALA A 60 11.33 4.64 -5.58
C ALA A 60 12.20 3.88 -4.57
N THR A 61 13.53 4.12 -4.58
CA THR A 61 14.46 3.54 -3.60
C THR A 61 14.07 3.93 -2.18
N ARG A 62 13.83 5.22 -1.92
CA ARG A 62 13.41 5.69 -0.59
C ARG A 62 12.08 5.07 -0.13
N LYS A 63 11.11 4.90 -1.05
CA LYS A 63 9.84 4.23 -0.74
C LYS A 63 10.06 2.75 -0.39
N ALA A 64 10.94 2.06 -1.12
CA ALA A 64 11.29 0.67 -0.86
C ALA A 64 11.99 0.50 0.50
N GLU A 65 12.97 1.35 0.82
CA GLU A 65 13.66 1.35 2.12
C GLU A 65 12.69 1.60 3.28
N ASN A 66 11.80 2.58 3.14
CA ASN A 66 10.78 2.87 4.14
C ASN A 66 9.83 1.69 4.34
N LEU A 67 9.39 1.04 3.27
CA LEU A 67 8.52 -0.13 3.35
C LEU A 67 9.23 -1.31 4.03
N ALA A 68 10.50 -1.56 3.71
CA ALA A 68 11.30 -2.59 4.36
C ALA A 68 11.48 -2.32 5.85
N GLY A 69 11.81 -1.07 6.22
CA GLY A 69 11.91 -0.63 7.61
C GLY A 69 10.60 -0.79 8.38
N ASN A 70 9.48 -0.34 7.79
CA ASN A 70 8.14 -0.51 8.37
C ASN A 70 7.76 -1.99 8.52
N THR A 71 8.10 -2.83 7.54
CA THR A 71 7.85 -4.29 7.59
C THR A 71 8.63 -4.92 8.74
N TRP A 72 9.89 -4.56 8.92
CA TRP A 72 10.68 -5.02 10.06
C TRP A 72 10.06 -4.61 11.40
N GLN A 73 9.59 -3.36 11.52
CA GLN A 73 8.92 -2.88 12.72
C GLN A 73 7.57 -3.59 12.94
N HIS A 74 6.81 -3.86 11.88
CA HIS A 74 5.56 -4.63 11.94
C HIS A 74 5.76 -6.03 12.53
N LEU A 75 6.83 -6.72 12.11
CA LEU A 75 7.16 -8.05 12.63
C LEU A 75 7.57 -8.00 14.11
N LYS A 76 8.36 -7.00 14.50
CA LYS A 76 8.78 -6.80 15.90
C LYS A 76 7.66 -6.34 16.84
N THR A 77 6.59 -5.77 16.29
CA THR A 77 5.43 -5.32 17.08
C THR A 77 4.67 -6.52 17.66
N SER A 78 4.68 -7.66 16.98
CA SER A 78 4.06 -8.88 17.47
C SER A 78 4.88 -9.51 18.60
N PRO A 79 4.23 -10.13 19.61
CA PRO A 79 4.92 -10.99 20.58
C PRO A 79 5.68 -12.16 19.94
N SER A 80 5.30 -12.56 18.72
CA SER A 80 5.92 -13.64 17.94
C SER A 80 6.15 -13.21 16.50
N LEU A 81 7.43 -13.14 16.10
CA LEU A 81 7.83 -12.76 14.74
C LEU A 81 7.39 -13.80 13.70
N ALA A 82 7.44 -15.09 14.06
CA ALA A 82 7.03 -16.17 13.17
C ALA A 82 5.52 -16.14 12.91
N ASP A 83 4.72 -15.98 13.97
CA ASP A 83 3.26 -15.88 13.84
C ASP A 83 2.87 -14.61 13.07
N ALA A 84 3.64 -13.52 13.23
CA ALA A 84 3.41 -12.31 12.46
C ALA A 84 3.65 -12.50 10.96
N ALA A 85 4.78 -13.13 10.61
CA ALA A 85 5.09 -13.45 9.22
C ALA A 85 4.03 -14.38 8.62
N LEU A 86 3.64 -15.44 9.34
CA LEU A 86 2.63 -16.38 8.88
C LEU A 86 1.25 -15.71 8.74
N GLY A 87 0.87 -14.87 9.70
CA GLY A 87 -0.36 -14.09 9.66
C GLY A 87 -0.45 -13.22 8.41
N ARG A 88 0.62 -12.52 8.06
CA ARG A 88 0.67 -11.71 6.82
C ARG A 88 0.58 -12.54 5.56
N ILE A 89 1.21 -13.72 5.51
CA ILE A 89 1.10 -14.65 4.36
C ILE A 89 -0.34 -15.15 4.23
N ALA A 90 -0.96 -15.56 5.34
CA ALA A 90 -2.35 -16.01 5.37
C ALA A 90 -3.31 -14.89 4.91
N GLN A 91 -3.10 -13.67 5.41
CA GLN A 91 -3.87 -12.50 5.01
C GLN A 91 -3.72 -12.22 3.51
N GLY A 92 -2.50 -12.20 2.98
CA GLY A 92 -2.27 -11.97 1.55
C GLY A 92 -2.95 -13.03 0.69
N THR A 93 -2.97 -14.27 1.15
CA THR A 93 -3.70 -15.38 0.51
C THR A 93 -5.20 -15.14 0.53
N LYS A 94 -5.76 -14.68 1.67
CA LYS A 94 -7.17 -14.31 1.80
C LYS A 94 -7.56 -13.21 0.79
N VAL A 95 -6.75 -12.16 0.67
CA VAL A 95 -7.00 -11.07 -0.30
C VAL A 95 -7.09 -11.59 -1.73
N LEU A 96 -6.20 -12.51 -2.11
CA LEU A 96 -6.24 -13.12 -3.43
C LEU A 96 -7.47 -14.02 -3.62
N ALA A 97 -7.78 -14.85 -2.63
CA ALA A 97 -8.90 -15.80 -2.69
C ALA A 97 -10.27 -15.09 -2.72
N GLU A 98 -10.44 -14.04 -1.92
CA GLU A 98 -11.69 -13.27 -1.82
C GLU A 98 -11.80 -12.19 -2.91
N GLY A 99 -10.74 -11.95 -3.68
CA GLY A 99 -10.76 -11.06 -4.85
C GLY A 99 -10.56 -9.58 -4.53
N GLY A 100 -9.76 -9.28 -3.50
CA GLY A 100 -9.33 -7.93 -3.13
C GLY A 100 -9.94 -7.40 -1.84
N TYR A 101 -9.35 -6.33 -1.31
CA TYR A 101 -9.76 -5.71 -0.05
C TYR A 101 -11.18 -5.13 -0.08
N GLU A 102 -11.65 -4.62 -1.23
CA GLU A 102 -13.03 -4.13 -1.41
C GLU A 102 -14.06 -5.23 -1.08
N LYS A 103 -13.85 -6.44 -1.60
CA LYS A 103 -14.75 -7.58 -1.35
C LYS A 103 -14.70 -8.03 0.10
N ILE A 104 -13.48 -8.15 0.66
CA ILE A 104 -13.29 -8.47 2.08
C ILE A 104 -14.03 -7.45 2.95
N PHE A 105 -13.88 -6.15 2.67
CA PHE A 105 -14.51 -5.07 3.43
C PHE A 105 -16.03 -5.20 3.45
N ARG A 106 -16.67 -5.34 2.28
CA ARG A 106 -18.13 -5.49 2.17
C ARG A 106 -18.68 -6.77 2.80
N GLN A 107 -17.89 -7.83 2.84
CA GLN A 107 -18.26 -9.07 3.53
C GLN A 107 -18.06 -8.99 5.05
N THR A 108 -17.09 -8.19 5.49
CA THR A 108 -16.71 -8.09 6.90
C THR A 108 -17.59 -7.10 7.66
N PHE A 109 -18.02 -6.02 7.00
CA PHE A 109 -18.78 -4.94 7.59
C PHE A 109 -20.09 -4.72 6.85
N GLU A 110 -21.11 -4.30 7.59
CA GLU A 110 -22.34 -3.80 6.98
C GLU A 110 -22.00 -2.58 6.12
N THR A 111 -22.43 -2.58 4.86
CA THR A 111 -22.18 -1.50 3.90
C THR A 111 -23.45 -1.17 3.12
N VAL A 112 -23.54 0.08 2.66
CA VAL A 112 -24.57 0.49 1.70
C VAL A 112 -23.99 0.45 0.27
N PRO A 113 -24.82 0.33 -0.79
CA PRO A 113 -24.32 0.24 -2.16
C PRO A 113 -23.40 1.39 -2.59
N GLU A 114 -23.64 2.60 -2.09
CA GLU A 114 -22.91 3.82 -2.42
C GLU A 114 -21.60 3.97 -1.64
N GLU A 115 -21.42 3.18 -0.58
CA GLU A 115 -20.20 3.18 0.20
C GLU A 115 -19.08 2.50 -0.60
N THR A 116 -17.92 3.14 -0.73
CA THR A 116 -16.76 2.59 -1.46
C THR A 116 -15.53 2.57 -0.56
N LEU A 117 -14.70 1.52 -0.68
CA LEU A 117 -13.40 1.52 -0.01
C LEU A 117 -12.46 2.50 -0.73
N ILE A 118 -11.85 3.39 0.03
CA ILE A 118 -10.82 4.32 -0.44
C ILE A 118 -9.46 3.63 -0.37
N ASN A 119 -9.13 3.04 0.79
CA ASN A 119 -7.86 2.36 0.98
C ASN A 119 -7.90 1.37 2.16
N SER A 120 -6.86 0.55 2.29
CA SER A 120 -6.70 -0.43 3.36
C SER A 120 -5.24 -0.56 3.79
N PHE A 121 -4.99 -0.63 5.10
CA PHE A 121 -3.65 -0.66 5.66
C PHE A 121 -3.49 -1.77 6.69
N ALA A 122 -2.54 -2.69 6.42
CA ALA A 122 -2.09 -3.67 7.39
C ALA A 122 -1.39 -2.98 8.57
N CYS A 123 -1.88 -3.25 9.78
CA CYS A 123 -1.43 -2.62 11.02
C CYS A 123 -1.81 -3.50 12.23
N TYR A 124 -1.60 -2.96 13.42
CA TYR A 124 -2.10 -3.50 14.68
C TYR A 124 -2.99 -2.45 15.35
N LEU A 125 -4.00 -2.92 16.06
CA LEU A 125 -4.73 -2.13 17.05
C LEU A 125 -4.13 -2.41 18.44
N SER A 126 -3.79 -1.36 19.18
CA SER A 126 -3.40 -1.48 20.58
C SER A 126 -4.61 -1.84 21.43
N THR A 127 -4.50 -2.88 22.24
CA THR A 127 -5.52 -3.25 23.24
C THR A 127 -4.84 -3.47 24.60
N SER A 128 -5.63 -3.54 25.67
CA SER A 128 -5.12 -3.87 27.01
C SER A 128 -4.47 -5.25 27.10
N ALA A 129 -4.85 -6.18 26.22
CA ALA A 129 -4.24 -7.51 26.11
C ALA A 129 -3.02 -7.57 25.17
N GLY A 130 -2.64 -6.42 24.58
CA GLY A 130 -1.54 -6.31 23.63
C GLY A 130 -1.99 -5.93 22.21
N PRO A 131 -1.03 -5.87 21.26
CA PRO A 131 -1.31 -5.48 19.89
C PRO A 131 -2.05 -6.59 19.12
N VAL A 132 -3.21 -6.26 18.57
CA VAL A 132 -4.02 -7.16 17.74
C VAL A 132 -3.74 -6.86 16.28
N MET A 133 -3.20 -7.84 15.56
CA MET A 133 -2.87 -7.69 14.14
C MET A 133 -4.14 -7.67 13.28
N GLY A 134 -4.21 -6.76 12.31
CA GLY A 134 -5.38 -6.63 11.45
C GLY A 134 -5.19 -5.70 10.26
N VAL A 135 -6.32 -5.24 9.73
CA VAL A 135 -6.39 -4.30 8.62
C VAL A 135 -7.31 -3.15 9.00
N LEU A 136 -6.81 -1.93 8.84
CA LEU A 136 -7.59 -0.69 8.90
C LEU A 136 -8.09 -0.36 7.50
N TYR A 137 -9.40 -0.30 7.34
CA TYR A 137 -10.13 0.08 6.14
C TYR A 137 -10.61 1.52 6.26
N ILE A 138 -10.46 2.27 5.18
CA ILE A 138 -10.97 3.63 5.05
C ILE A 138 -11.95 3.63 3.90
N SER A 139 -13.22 3.90 4.17
CA SER A 139 -14.25 4.04 3.15
C SER A 139 -14.72 5.49 3.06
N THR A 140 -15.59 5.76 2.09
CA THR A 140 -16.27 7.06 1.97
C THR A 140 -17.19 7.39 3.14
N LEU A 141 -17.53 6.43 4.01
CA LEU A 141 -18.48 6.61 5.11
C LEU A 141 -17.93 6.27 6.50
N LYS A 142 -16.89 5.45 6.62
CA LYS A 142 -16.36 5.03 7.92
C LYS A 142 -14.88 4.65 7.90
N LEU A 143 -14.26 4.72 9.07
CA LEU A 143 -13.07 3.98 9.41
C LEU A 143 -13.50 2.65 10.03
N ALA A 144 -12.91 1.54 9.59
CA ALA A 144 -13.20 0.24 10.15
C ALA A 144 -11.94 -0.59 10.31
N PHE A 145 -11.79 -1.27 11.43
CA PHE A 145 -10.70 -2.21 11.67
C PHE A 145 -11.26 -3.61 11.89
N CYS A 146 -10.58 -4.62 11.36
CA CYS A 146 -10.84 -6.01 11.67
C CYS A 146 -9.52 -6.72 11.94
N SER A 147 -9.48 -7.55 13.00
CA SER A 147 -8.37 -8.47 13.22
C SER A 147 -8.25 -9.45 12.06
N ASP A 148 -7.02 -9.91 11.80
CA ASP A 148 -6.75 -10.90 10.74
C ASP A 148 -7.29 -12.28 11.10
N ASN A 149 -7.17 -12.62 12.38
CA ASN A 149 -7.61 -13.88 12.97
C ASN A 149 -8.65 -13.59 14.06
N PRO A 150 -9.59 -14.51 14.32
CA PRO A 150 -10.48 -14.38 15.46
C PRO A 150 -9.68 -14.52 16.77
N LEU A 151 -10.12 -13.79 17.78
CA LEU A 151 -9.61 -13.87 19.15
C LEU A 151 -10.52 -14.75 19.97
N SER A 152 -9.94 -15.55 20.87
CA SER A 152 -10.71 -16.36 21.79
C SER A 152 -11.23 -15.52 22.96
N TYR A 153 -12.44 -15.85 23.41
CA TYR A 153 -13.02 -15.34 24.65
C TYR A 153 -13.83 -16.44 25.33
N GLN A 154 -14.05 -16.30 26.64
CA GLN A 154 -14.90 -17.23 27.38
C GLN A 154 -16.34 -16.70 27.37
N ALA A 155 -17.25 -17.54 26.90
CA ALA A 155 -18.69 -17.36 26.97
C ALA A 155 -19.26 -18.52 27.79
N ASP A 156 -19.66 -18.25 29.03
CA ASP A 156 -20.01 -19.27 30.02
C ASP A 156 -18.91 -20.33 30.17
N ASP A 157 -19.23 -21.61 29.97
CA ASP A 157 -18.29 -22.75 30.04
C ASP A 157 -17.66 -23.11 28.67
N LYS A 158 -17.72 -22.22 27.68
CA LYS A 158 -17.21 -22.47 26.32
C LYS A 158 -16.26 -21.37 25.86
N THR A 159 -15.19 -21.80 25.19
CA THR A 159 -14.31 -20.88 24.46
C THR A 159 -14.88 -20.63 23.07
N GLU A 160 -15.22 -19.38 22.80
CA GLU A 160 -15.70 -18.90 21.52
C GLU A 160 -14.64 -18.05 20.83
N TRP A 161 -14.79 -17.84 19.51
CA TRP A 161 -13.81 -17.17 18.67
C TRP A 161 -14.51 -16.12 17.80
N SER A 162 -14.15 -14.85 17.98
CA SER A 162 -14.71 -13.75 17.21
C SER A 162 -13.63 -12.79 16.73
N HIS A 163 -13.83 -12.20 15.56
CA HIS A 163 -12.92 -11.16 15.08
C HIS A 163 -13.09 -9.89 15.92
N TYR A 164 -11.97 -9.29 16.31
CA TYR A 164 -12.00 -7.98 16.96
C TYR A 164 -12.28 -6.93 15.89
N LYS A 165 -13.37 -6.18 16.06
CA LYS A 165 -13.81 -5.17 15.08
C LYS A 165 -14.00 -3.81 15.75
N VAL A 166 -13.59 -2.77 15.04
CA VAL A 166 -13.88 -1.37 15.38
C VAL A 166 -14.52 -0.72 14.15
N VAL A 167 -15.58 0.06 14.36
CA VAL A 167 -16.23 0.83 13.29
C VAL A 167 -16.50 2.23 13.81
N ILE A 168 -16.03 3.24 13.10
CA ILE A 168 -16.19 4.66 13.43
C ILE A 168 -16.72 5.34 12.17
N ALA A 169 -18.00 5.73 12.17
CA ALA A 169 -18.55 6.50 11.06
C ALA A 169 -17.82 7.85 10.97
N LEU A 170 -17.62 8.38 9.76
CA LEU A 170 -16.84 9.61 9.58
C LEU A 170 -17.45 10.82 10.31
N HIS A 171 -18.77 10.89 10.44
CA HIS A 171 -19.42 11.95 11.22
C HIS A 171 -19.21 11.81 12.74
N GLN A 172 -18.74 10.65 13.21
CA GLN A 172 -18.36 10.38 14.60
C GLN A 172 -16.84 10.48 14.80
N LEU A 173 -16.06 10.78 13.75
CA LEU A 173 -14.63 10.96 13.84
C LEU A 173 -14.32 12.39 14.34
N LYS A 174 -13.64 12.49 15.48
CA LYS A 174 -13.25 13.77 16.07
C LYS A 174 -11.87 14.21 15.62
N ALA A 175 -10.89 13.31 15.64
CA ALA A 175 -9.51 13.62 15.26
C ALA A 175 -8.75 12.38 14.80
N VAL A 176 -7.76 12.61 13.93
CA VAL A 176 -6.72 11.64 13.58
C VAL A 176 -5.37 12.30 13.80
N ASN A 177 -4.55 11.74 14.70
CA ASN A 177 -3.24 12.28 15.07
C ASN A 177 -2.14 11.25 14.78
N PRO A 178 -1.39 11.42 13.67
CA PRO A 178 -0.16 10.68 13.44
C PRO A 178 0.91 11.06 14.47
N SER A 179 1.67 10.08 14.96
CA SER A 179 2.78 10.31 15.89
C SER A 179 3.90 9.28 15.74
N THR A 180 5.05 9.58 16.33
CA THR A 180 6.23 8.70 16.33
C THR A 180 6.81 8.68 17.73
N SER A 181 7.27 7.52 18.18
CA SER A 181 7.89 7.36 19.51
C SER A 181 9.13 8.23 19.62
N SER A 182 9.29 8.91 20.76
CA SER A 182 10.47 9.73 21.05
C SER A 182 11.72 8.89 21.34
N SER A 183 11.56 7.63 21.77
CA SER A 183 12.66 6.72 22.07
C SER A 183 13.07 5.86 20.86
N ASN A 184 12.15 5.62 19.93
CA ASN A 184 12.39 4.78 18.75
C ASN A 184 11.65 5.33 17.54
N SER A 185 12.36 5.99 16.63
CA SER A 185 11.76 6.59 15.42
C SER A 185 11.13 5.59 14.43
N GLY A 186 11.38 4.28 14.62
CA GLY A 186 10.72 3.22 13.87
C GLY A 186 9.33 2.86 14.40
N GLU A 187 9.02 3.20 15.64
CA GLU A 187 7.70 3.01 16.25
C GLU A 187 6.81 4.20 15.91
N LYS A 188 5.83 3.97 15.04
CA LYS A 188 4.93 4.98 14.53
C LYS A 188 3.49 4.60 14.82
N TYR A 189 2.68 5.59 15.14
CA TYR A 189 1.32 5.42 15.62
C TYR A 189 0.37 6.37 14.89
N ILE A 190 -0.88 5.95 14.78
CA ILE A 190 -1.99 6.83 14.39
C ILE A 190 -3.04 6.71 15.48
N GLN A 191 -3.26 7.79 16.21
CA GLN A 191 -4.35 7.90 17.17
C GLN A 191 -5.62 8.33 16.42
N VAL A 192 -6.71 7.62 16.64
CA VAL A 192 -8.04 7.96 16.14
C VAL A 192 -8.94 8.21 17.34
N ILE A 193 -9.58 9.38 17.37
CA ILE A 193 -10.45 9.80 18.46
C ILE A 193 -11.86 9.97 17.91
N SER A 194 -12.85 9.37 18.53
CA SER A 194 -14.27 9.58 18.21
C SER A 194 -14.87 10.76 18.98
N VAL A 195 -16.04 11.23 18.56
CA VAL A 195 -16.75 12.36 19.18
C VAL A 195 -17.11 12.15 20.66
N ASP A 196 -17.29 10.90 21.07
CA ASP A 196 -17.51 10.47 22.45
C ASP A 196 -16.20 10.27 23.25
N ASN A 197 -15.06 10.59 22.66
CA ASN A 197 -13.71 10.49 23.22
C ASN A 197 -13.18 9.06 23.45
N HIS A 198 -13.72 8.06 22.75
CA HIS A 198 -12.99 6.80 22.64
C HIS A 198 -11.72 7.00 21.80
N GLU A 199 -10.61 6.44 22.28
CA GLU A 199 -9.31 6.52 21.61
C GLU A 199 -8.88 5.16 21.10
N PHE A 200 -8.48 5.10 19.84
CA PHE A 200 -7.97 3.92 19.18
C PHE A 200 -6.55 4.20 18.69
N TRP A 201 -5.60 3.38 19.14
CA TRP A 201 -4.20 3.52 18.80
C TRP A 201 -3.80 2.44 17.81
N TYR A 202 -3.57 2.84 16.56
CA TYR A 202 -3.08 1.95 15.50
C TYR A 202 -1.58 2.08 15.37
N MET A 203 -0.88 0.97 15.13
CA MET A 203 0.58 0.92 15.08
C MET A 203 1.10 -0.15 14.13
N GLY A 204 2.43 -0.20 13.94
CA GLY A 204 3.07 -1.24 13.14
C GLY A 204 2.55 -1.26 11.69
N PHE A 205 2.27 -0.10 11.10
CA PHE A 205 1.78 -0.02 9.73
C PHE A 205 2.84 -0.48 8.73
N LEU A 206 2.48 -1.35 7.77
CA LEU A 206 3.38 -1.65 6.65
C LEU A 206 3.60 -0.40 5.78
N ASN A 207 2.53 0.36 5.53
CA ASN A 207 2.57 1.62 4.80
C ASN A 207 2.08 2.79 5.66
N TYR A 208 2.89 3.17 6.66
CA TYR A 208 2.56 4.27 7.57
C TYR A 208 2.28 5.59 6.83
N ASN A 209 3.17 6.00 5.92
CA ASN A 209 3.02 7.27 5.22
C ASN A 209 1.75 7.30 4.35
N GLY A 210 1.43 6.20 3.67
CA GLY A 210 0.19 6.10 2.91
C GLY A 210 -1.05 6.14 3.82
N ALA A 211 -0.97 5.54 5.01
CA ALA A 211 -2.07 5.62 5.99
C ALA A 211 -2.28 7.04 6.49
N THR A 212 -1.20 7.76 6.82
CA THR A 212 -1.29 9.17 7.25
C THR A 212 -1.79 10.08 6.14
N GLU A 213 -1.30 9.91 4.91
CA GLU A 213 -1.75 10.69 3.75
C GLU A 213 -3.22 10.43 3.41
N CYS A 214 -3.73 9.23 3.68
CA CYS A 214 -5.13 8.87 3.38
C CYS A 214 -6.11 9.32 4.47
N LEU A 215 -5.64 9.59 5.69
CA LEU A 215 -6.47 9.97 6.84
C LEU A 215 -6.49 11.49 7.11
N GLN A 216 -5.68 12.27 6.39
CA GLN A 216 -5.56 13.73 6.50
C GLN A 216 -6.30 14.43 5.36
#